data_AF-A0AAJ3DIY4-F1
#
_entry.id   AF-A0AAJ3DIY4-F1
#
_cell.length_a   1.000
_cell.length_b   1.000
_cell.length_c   1.000
_cell.angle_alpha   90.00
_cell.angle_beta   90.00
_cell.angle_gamma   90.00
#
_symmetry.space_group_name_H-M   'P 1'
#
loop_
_entity.id
_entity.type
_entity.pdbx_description
1 polymer ?
#
loop_
_entity_poly.entity_id
_entity_poly.type
_entity_poly.pdbx_seq_one_letter_code
_entity_poly.pdbx_strand_id
1 'polypeptide(L)'
;MGRERAGSRPARRRRRPVRAGVLVAVLGLGTCLVGVAGLGVWNVQVVLQANGPVRDTADAFFREVAAGETDQAYDKLCREARGKWSQVGFGSWVRTPPQVSGYEIVDVAVQTRGGRPRGTVTVRLTRDGGGSEERELPIVQEDGKWRVCGDPF
;
A
#
# COMPACT_ATOMS: atom_id res chain seq x y z
N MET A 1 -68.03 0.31 -62.26
CA MET A 1 -66.97 1.29 -61.91
C MET A 1 -67.36 1.93 -60.58
N GLY A 2 -66.63 1.97 -59.47
CA GLY A 2 -65.43 1.32 -58.96
C GLY A 2 -65.44 1.64 -57.46
N ARG A 3 -65.41 0.63 -56.59
CA ARG A 3 -65.41 0.79 -55.13
C ARG A 3 -63.98 0.85 -54.64
N GLU A 4 -63.54 1.94 -54.03
CA GLU A 4 -62.33 1.91 -53.19
C GLU A 4 -62.53 2.76 -51.92
N ARG A 5 -62.78 2.07 -50.81
CA ARG A 5 -62.67 2.60 -49.45
C ARG A 5 -61.19 2.58 -49.08
N ALA A 6 -60.51 3.73 -49.12
CA ALA A 6 -59.14 3.85 -48.64
C ALA A 6 -59.13 3.86 -47.10
N GLY A 7 -58.99 2.66 -46.51
CA GLY A 7 -58.90 2.46 -45.07
C GLY A 7 -57.64 3.09 -44.48
N SER A 8 -57.82 3.92 -43.44
CA SER A 8 -56.73 4.42 -42.60
C SER A 8 -56.10 3.26 -41.83
N ARG A 9 -54.87 2.88 -42.17
CA ARG A 9 -54.06 1.95 -41.36
C ARG A 9 -53.45 2.73 -40.18
N PRO A 10 -53.70 2.36 -38.91
CA PRO A 10 -52.97 2.97 -37.81
C PRO A 10 -51.50 2.56 -37.90
N ALA A 11 -50.60 3.54 -37.89
CA ALA A 11 -49.17 3.31 -37.76
C ALA A 11 -48.92 2.51 -36.48
N ARG A 12 -48.49 1.24 -36.63
CA ARG A 12 -48.03 0.45 -35.49
C ARG A 12 -46.80 1.16 -34.92
N ARG A 13 -46.99 1.98 -33.88
CA ARG A 13 -45.89 2.49 -33.05
C ARG A 13 -45.13 1.27 -32.55
N ARG A 14 -43.99 1.01 -33.19
CA ARG A 14 -43.01 0.02 -32.76
C ARG A 14 -42.56 0.48 -31.37
N ARG A 15 -43.25 0.00 -30.33
CA ARG A 15 -42.85 0.15 -28.93
C ARG A 15 -41.54 -0.63 -28.79
N ARG A 16 -40.45 -0.05 -29.29
CA ARG A 16 -39.08 -0.51 -29.07
C ARG A 16 -38.91 -0.61 -27.55
N PRO A 17 -38.23 -1.65 -27.04
CA PRO A 17 -38.35 -2.05 -25.66
C PRO A 17 -37.55 -1.09 -24.78
N VAL A 18 -38.14 0.08 -24.48
CA VAL A 18 -37.59 1.06 -23.53
C VAL A 18 -37.27 0.35 -22.21
N ARG A 19 -38.08 -0.64 -21.83
CA ARG A 19 -37.85 -1.53 -20.67
C ARG A 19 -36.56 -2.33 -20.76
N ALA A 20 -36.19 -2.85 -21.94
CA ALA A 20 -34.94 -3.58 -22.11
C ALA A 20 -33.72 -2.64 -22.08
N GLY A 21 -33.83 -1.44 -22.67
CA GLY A 21 -32.78 -0.43 -22.58
C GLY A 21 -32.53 0.05 -21.15
N VAL A 22 -33.59 0.26 -20.37
CA VAL A 22 -33.49 0.64 -18.94
C VAL A 22 -32.88 -0.50 -18.11
N LEU A 23 -33.27 -1.75 -18.34
CA LEU A 23 -32.68 -2.89 -17.63
C LEU A 23 -31.18 -3.03 -17.88
N VAL A 24 -30.73 -2.89 -19.14
CA VAL A 24 -29.30 -2.93 -19.49
C VAL A 24 -28.55 -1.76 -18.86
N ALA A 25 -29.13 -0.57 -18.84
CA ALA A 25 -28.51 0.60 -18.20
C ALA A 25 -28.37 0.43 -16.67
N VAL A 26 -29.40 -0.09 -16.00
CA VAL A 26 -29.38 -0.36 -14.55
C VAL A 26 -28.37 -1.47 -14.23
N LEU A 27 -28.33 -2.54 -15.02
CA LEU A 27 -27.34 -3.62 -14.86
C LEU A 27 -25.91 -3.10 -15.07
N GLY A 28 -25.68 -2.32 -16.11
CA GLY A 28 -24.36 -1.74 -16.40
C GLY A 28 -23.88 -0.75 -15.34
N LEU A 29 -24.79 0.10 -14.83
CA LEU A 29 -24.46 1.01 -13.73
C LEU A 29 -24.22 0.22 -12.43
N GLY A 30 -25.05 -0.79 -12.15
CA GLY A 30 -24.90 -1.66 -10.99
C GLY A 30 -23.57 -2.41 -10.99
N THR A 31 -23.17 -3.00 -12.11
CA THR A 31 -21.87 -3.69 -12.22
C THR A 31 -20.69 -2.73 -12.17
N CYS A 32 -20.82 -1.53 -12.71
CA CYS A 32 -19.79 -0.49 -12.59
C CYS A 32 -19.59 -0.07 -11.12
N LEU A 33 -20.68 0.19 -10.40
CA LEU A 33 -20.63 0.56 -8.98
C LEU A 33 -20.10 -0.57 -8.10
N VAL A 34 -20.53 -1.82 -8.33
CA VAL A 34 -20.02 -3.01 -7.63
C VAL A 34 -18.54 -3.25 -7.96
N GLY A 35 -18.12 -3.03 -9.21
CA GLY A 35 -16.72 -3.15 -9.62
C GLY A 35 -15.82 -2.13 -8.93
N VAL A 36 -16.23 -0.85 -8.92
CA VAL A 36 -15.48 0.23 -8.25
C VAL A 36 -15.45 0.04 -6.73
N ALA A 37 -16.60 -0.29 -6.12
CA ALA A 37 -16.67 -0.53 -4.68
C ALA A 37 -15.88 -1.79 -4.26
N GLY A 38 -15.96 -2.86 -5.05
CA GLY A 38 -15.20 -4.10 -4.80
C GLY A 38 -13.70 -3.90 -4.92
N LEU A 39 -13.23 -3.15 -5.94
CA LEU A 39 -11.84 -2.77 -6.06
C LEU A 39 -11.39 -1.86 -4.90
N GLY A 40 -12.24 -0.92 -4.46
CA GLY A 40 -11.95 -0.05 -3.32
C GLY A 40 -11.79 -0.82 -2.01
N VAL A 41 -12.76 -1.67 -1.66
CA VAL A 41 -12.73 -2.48 -0.42
C VAL A 41 -11.53 -3.42 -0.40
N TRP A 42 -11.23 -4.09 -1.51
CA TRP A 42 -10.06 -4.97 -1.61
C TRP A 42 -8.75 -4.22 -1.36
N ASN A 43 -8.58 -3.03 -1.97
CA ASN A 43 -7.39 -2.21 -1.77
C ASN A 43 -7.24 -1.73 -0.32
N VAL A 44 -8.33 -1.25 0.30
CA VAL A 44 -8.31 -0.80 1.70
C VAL A 44 -7.96 -1.94 2.64
N GLN A 45 -8.52 -3.14 2.41
CA GLN A 45 -8.27 -4.30 3.25
C GLN A 45 -6.80 -4.76 3.17
N VAL A 46 -6.20 -4.75 1.98
CA VAL A 46 -4.76 -5.05 1.79
C VAL A 46 -3.87 -4.01 2.50
N VAL A 47 -4.22 -2.73 2.42
CA VAL A 47 -3.46 -1.65 3.09
C VAL A 47 -3.56 -1.76 4.61
N LEU A 48 -4.76 -1.94 5.15
CA LEU A 48 -4.98 -2.07 6.60
C LEU A 48 -4.30 -3.32 7.17
N GLN A 49 -4.30 -4.43 6.44
CA GLN A 49 -3.59 -5.65 6.84
C GLN A 49 -2.07 -5.50 6.81
N ALA A 50 -1.53 -4.60 6.00
CA ALA A 50 -0.10 -4.36 5.88
C ALA A 50 0.44 -3.35 6.91
N ASN A 51 -0.39 -2.43 7.42
CA ASN A 51 0.04 -1.43 8.41
C ASN A 51 0.67 -2.06 9.67
N GLY A 52 0.05 -3.10 10.24
CA GLY A 52 0.57 -3.79 11.42
C GLY A 52 1.95 -4.42 11.17
N PRO A 53 2.07 -5.34 10.20
CA PRO A 53 3.35 -5.97 9.86
C PRO A 53 4.47 -4.99 9.48
N VAL A 54 4.15 -3.88 8.80
CA VAL A 54 5.12 -2.83 8.46
C VAL A 54 5.63 -2.15 9.74
N ARG A 55 4.71 -1.76 10.64
CA ARG A 55 5.06 -1.15 11.92
C ARG A 55 5.89 -2.09 12.80
N ASP A 56 5.49 -3.35 12.91
CA ASP A 56 6.18 -4.35 13.72
C ASP A 56 7.59 -4.63 13.19
N THR A 57 7.78 -4.59 11.87
CA THR A 57 9.09 -4.75 11.24
C THR A 57 10.02 -3.57 11.56
N ALA A 58 9.51 -2.34 11.46
CA ALA A 58 10.25 -1.13 11.86
C ALA A 58 10.61 -1.17 13.34
N ASP A 59 9.62 -1.47 14.19
CA ASP A 59 9.80 -1.52 15.64
C ASP A 59 10.87 -2.53 16.03
N ALA A 60 10.81 -3.75 15.48
CA ALA A 60 11.80 -4.76 15.78
C ALA A 60 13.20 -4.38 15.28
N PHE A 61 13.32 -3.77 14.09
CA PHE A 61 14.60 -3.27 13.59
C PHE A 61 15.19 -2.21 14.54
N PHE A 62 14.39 -1.22 14.93
CA PHE A 62 14.88 -0.12 15.75
C PHE A 62 15.15 -0.50 17.21
N ARG A 63 14.37 -1.44 17.76
CA ARG A 63 14.68 -2.05 19.05
C ARG A 63 16.04 -2.72 19.05
N GLU A 64 16.34 -3.51 18.03
CA GLU A 64 17.64 -4.19 17.88
C GLU A 64 18.78 -3.19 17.69
N VAL A 65 18.58 -2.12 16.91
CA VAL A 65 19.55 -1.03 16.76
C VAL A 65 19.83 -0.36 18.10
N ALA A 66 18.79 0.06 18.83
CA ALA A 66 18.93 0.72 20.12
C ALA A 66 19.53 -0.20 21.21
N ALA A 67 19.30 -1.50 21.11
CA ALA A 67 19.93 -2.50 21.97
C ALA A 67 21.38 -2.85 21.57
N GLY A 68 21.89 -2.31 20.45
CA GLY A 68 23.23 -2.63 19.93
C GLY A 68 23.33 -4.01 19.26
N GLU A 69 22.21 -4.67 18.99
CA GLU A 69 22.10 -5.99 18.35
C GLU A 69 22.21 -5.88 16.82
N THR A 70 23.34 -5.37 16.35
CA THR A 70 23.55 -4.99 14.94
C THR A 70 23.36 -6.13 13.94
N ASP A 71 23.69 -7.36 14.32
CA ASP A 71 23.55 -8.52 13.44
C ASP A 71 22.07 -8.86 13.18
N GLN A 72 21.24 -8.81 14.23
CA GLN A 72 19.80 -9.05 14.12
C GLN A 72 19.12 -7.93 13.30
N ALA A 73 19.52 -6.69 13.55
CA ALA A 73 19.04 -5.53 12.81
C ALA A 73 19.43 -5.60 11.32
N TYR A 74 20.69 -5.94 11.03
CA TYR A 74 21.17 -6.18 9.66
C TYR A 74 20.33 -7.26 8.97
N ASP A 75 19.90 -8.27 9.73
CA ASP A 75 19.09 -9.34 9.19
C ASP A 75 17.66 -8.93 8.80
N LYS A 76 17.20 -7.73 9.18
CA LYS A 76 15.92 -7.17 8.71
C LYS A 76 16.06 -6.34 7.45
N LEU A 77 17.29 -6.04 7.02
CA LEU A 77 17.53 -5.29 5.80
C LEU A 77 17.11 -6.09 4.57
N CYS A 78 16.59 -5.37 3.58
CA CYS A 78 16.25 -5.91 2.27
C CYS A 78 17.50 -6.18 1.45
N ARG A 79 17.36 -6.96 0.36
CA ARG A 79 18.51 -7.33 -0.49
C ARG A 79 19.25 -6.12 -1.05
N GLU A 80 18.53 -5.06 -1.43
CA GLU A 80 19.15 -3.84 -1.93
C GLU A 80 20.06 -3.18 -0.88
N ALA A 81 19.56 -3.02 0.35
CA ALA A 81 20.32 -2.43 1.45
C ALA A 81 21.53 -3.30 1.83
N ARG A 82 21.36 -4.63 1.88
CA ARG A 82 22.47 -5.60 2.08
C ARG A 82 23.49 -5.63 0.93
N GLY A 83 23.11 -5.15 -0.25
CA GLY A 83 24.05 -4.96 -1.37
C GLY A 83 24.90 -3.69 -1.23
N LYS A 84 24.39 -2.67 -0.51
CA LYS A 84 25.09 -1.41 -0.23
C LYS A 84 25.95 -1.49 1.02
N TRP A 85 25.45 -2.17 2.05
CA TRP A 85 26.11 -2.31 3.33
C TRP A 85 26.55 -3.75 3.54
N SER A 86 27.83 -3.98 3.81
CA SER A 86 28.25 -5.25 4.41
C SER A 86 27.76 -5.30 5.86
N GLN A 87 27.59 -6.51 6.42
CA GLN A 87 27.17 -6.69 7.81
C GLN A 87 28.12 -5.96 8.78
N VAL A 88 29.44 -6.09 8.56
CA VAL A 88 30.46 -5.40 9.35
C VAL A 88 30.36 -3.88 9.19
N GLY A 89 30.17 -3.40 7.95
CA GLY A 89 30.05 -1.97 7.66
C GLY A 89 28.82 -1.35 8.33
N PHE A 90 27.67 -2.01 8.23
CA PHE A 90 26.44 -1.63 8.93
C PHE A 90 26.66 -1.56 10.45
N GLY A 91 27.24 -2.62 11.03
CA GLY A 91 27.49 -2.66 12.47
C GLY A 91 28.51 -1.61 12.95
N SER A 92 29.48 -1.26 12.12
CA SER A 92 30.42 -0.17 12.40
C SER A 92 29.74 1.19 12.35
N TRP A 93 28.87 1.41 11.36
CA TRP A 93 28.15 2.67 11.18
C TRP A 93 27.15 2.92 12.32
N VAL A 94 26.33 1.92 12.67
CA VAL A 94 25.34 2.03 13.76
C VAL A 94 25.98 2.37 15.10
N ARG A 95 27.20 1.87 15.35
CA ARG A 95 27.96 2.14 16.58
C ARG A 95 28.77 3.44 16.55
N THR A 96 28.78 4.17 15.43
CA THR A 96 29.47 5.45 15.34
C THR A 96 28.73 6.52 16.15
N PRO A 97 29.38 7.18 17.12
CA PRO A 97 28.72 8.22 17.90
C PRO A 97 28.29 9.43 17.04
N PRO A 98 27.17 10.09 17.39
CA PRO A 98 26.27 9.75 18.48
C PRO A 98 25.30 8.61 18.11
N GLN A 99 25.31 7.55 18.93
CA GLN A 99 24.54 6.32 18.69
C GLN A 99 23.05 6.54 18.98
N VAL A 100 22.19 5.70 18.42
CA VAL A 100 20.76 5.74 18.71
C VAL A 100 20.50 5.10 20.07
N SER A 101 19.96 5.88 21.00
CA SER A 101 19.57 5.42 22.35
C SER A 101 18.08 5.20 22.51
N GLY A 102 17.27 5.72 21.59
CA GLY A 102 15.83 5.54 21.60
C GLY A 102 15.20 5.86 20.25
N TYR A 103 13.94 5.46 20.09
CA TYR A 103 13.18 5.74 18.88
C TYR A 103 11.68 5.84 19.20
N GLU A 104 10.96 6.54 18.33
CA GLU A 104 9.50 6.64 18.33
C GLU A 104 9.00 6.51 16.89
N ILE A 105 8.08 5.58 16.62
CA ILE A 105 7.42 5.50 15.32
C ILE A 105 6.31 6.55 15.29
N VAL A 106 6.49 7.58 14.47
CA VAL A 106 5.60 8.74 14.37
C VAL A 106 4.46 8.49 13.39
N ASP A 107 4.77 7.88 12.24
CA ASP A 107 3.80 7.58 11.19
C ASP A 107 4.11 6.28 10.46
N VAL A 108 3.07 5.66 9.92
CA VAL A 108 3.17 4.48 9.06
C VAL A 108 2.23 4.67 7.88
N ALA A 109 2.80 4.81 6.70
CA ALA A 109 2.06 4.93 5.45
C ALA A 109 2.26 3.66 4.61
N VAL A 110 1.16 3.02 4.18
CA VAL A 110 1.23 1.89 3.26
C VAL A 110 0.53 2.23 1.94
N GLN A 111 1.24 1.96 0.85
CA GLN A 111 0.78 2.19 -0.51
C GLN A 111 1.05 0.98 -1.40
N THR A 112 0.14 0.70 -2.32
CA THR A 112 0.30 -0.38 -3.29
C THR A 112 0.91 0.16 -4.58
N ARG A 113 2.04 -0.41 -5.02
CA ARG A 113 2.69 -0.02 -6.30
C ARG A 113 3.03 -1.26 -7.12
N GLY A 114 2.42 -1.36 -8.30
CA GLY A 114 2.56 -2.54 -9.18
C GLY A 114 1.94 -3.80 -8.56
N GLY A 115 0.84 -3.66 -7.82
CA GLY A 115 0.14 -4.78 -7.16
C GLY A 115 0.83 -5.32 -5.89
N ARG A 116 1.93 -4.68 -5.44
CA ARG A 116 2.64 -5.06 -4.22
C ARG A 116 2.57 -3.93 -3.19
N PRO A 117 2.21 -4.22 -1.93
CA PRO A 117 2.20 -3.22 -0.88
C PRO A 117 3.64 -2.82 -0.53
N ARG A 118 3.84 -1.54 -0.25
CA ARG A 118 5.09 -0.93 0.24
C ARG A 118 4.74 -0.01 1.40
N GLY A 119 5.47 -0.15 2.49
CA GLY A 119 5.39 0.74 3.63
C GLY A 119 6.44 1.84 3.57
N THR A 120 6.12 2.99 4.13
CA THR A 120 7.06 4.00 4.56
C THR A 120 6.79 4.23 6.05
N VAL A 121 7.82 4.11 6.88
CA VAL A 121 7.72 4.37 8.30
C VAL A 121 8.50 5.62 8.64
N THR A 122 7.83 6.59 9.26
CA THR A 122 8.47 7.79 9.78
C THR A 122 8.80 7.55 11.24
N VAL A 123 10.08 7.68 11.58
CA VAL A 123 10.62 7.43 12.91
C VAL A 123 11.36 8.65 13.42
N ARG A 124 11.20 8.94 14.70
CA ARG A 124 12.01 9.90 15.43
C ARG A 124 13.05 9.15 16.23
N LEU A 125 14.32 9.34 15.89
CA LEU A 125 15.47 8.76 16.58
C LEU A 125 15.94 9.72 17.66
N THR A 126 16.23 9.18 18.83
CA THR A 126 16.95 9.88 19.90
C THR A 126 18.37 9.36 19.93
N ARG A 127 19.34 10.27 19.92
CA ARG A 127 20.76 9.96 19.94
C ARG A 127 21.36 10.22 21.32
N ASP A 128 22.45 9.53 21.62
CA ASP A 128 23.29 9.84 22.78
C ASP A 128 23.69 11.32 22.78
N GLY A 129 23.51 11.99 23.92
CA GLY A 129 23.65 13.44 24.03
C GLY A 129 22.35 14.24 23.86
N GLY A 130 21.22 13.57 23.66
CA GLY A 130 19.88 14.17 23.71
C GLY A 130 19.38 14.79 22.40
N GLY A 131 20.15 14.68 21.32
CA GLY A 131 19.70 15.09 19.99
C GLY A 131 18.58 14.18 19.46
N SER A 132 17.61 14.75 18.75
CA SER A 132 16.56 13.98 18.08
C SER A 132 16.47 14.33 16.60
N GLU A 133 16.23 13.33 15.75
CA GLU A 133 16.05 13.51 14.31
C GLU A 133 14.92 12.63 13.77
N GLU A 134 14.23 13.09 12.73
CA GLU A 134 13.17 12.32 12.07
C GLU A 134 13.68 11.75 10.75
N ARG A 135 13.31 10.49 10.46
CA ARG A 135 13.73 9.75 9.28
C ARG A 135 12.59 8.96 8.69
N GLU A 136 12.59 8.83 7.37
CA GLU A 136 11.66 7.98 6.65
C GLU A 136 12.35 6.71 6.17
N LEU A 137 11.70 5.58 6.40
CA LEU A 137 12.24 4.26 6.08
C LEU A 137 11.29 3.47 5.19
N PRO A 138 11.71 3.20 3.94
CA PRO A 138 11.01 2.28 3.07
C PRO A 138 11.02 0.87 3.66
N ILE A 139 9.85 0.25 3.74
CA ILE A 139 9.68 -1.16 4.10
C ILE A 139 8.98 -1.88 2.96
N VAL A 140 9.63 -2.92 2.44
CA VAL A 140 9.15 -3.65 1.27
C VAL A 140 8.98 -5.13 1.58
N GLN A 141 8.14 -5.79 0.81
CA GLN A 141 7.97 -7.24 0.94
C GLN A 141 8.96 -7.97 0.01
N GLU A 142 9.80 -8.83 0.59
CA GLU A 142 10.70 -9.75 -0.10
C GLU A 142 10.47 -11.17 0.43
N ASP A 143 10.22 -12.12 -0.47
CA ASP A 143 10.03 -13.54 -0.13
C ASP A 143 8.98 -13.77 0.98
N GLY A 144 7.89 -12.99 0.94
CA GLY A 144 6.81 -13.05 1.92
C GLY A 144 7.10 -12.38 3.27
N LYS A 145 8.28 -11.76 3.44
CA LYS A 145 8.67 -11.05 4.67
C LYS A 145 8.82 -9.56 4.40
N TRP A 146 8.45 -8.75 5.38
CA TRP A 146 8.72 -7.31 5.35
C TRP A 146 10.18 -7.03 5.72
N ARG A 147 10.81 -6.13 4.98
CA ARG A 147 12.23 -5.82 5.07
C ARG A 147 12.44 -4.32 5.01
N VAL A 148 13.40 -3.83 5.79
CA VAL A 148 13.81 -2.42 5.80
C VAL A 148 14.75 -2.16 4.63
N CYS A 149 14.45 -1.17 3.81
CA CYS A 149 15.24 -0.76 2.66
C CYS A 149 15.77 0.66 2.82
N GLY A 150 16.76 1.00 1.99
CA GLY A 150 17.34 2.34 1.95
C GLY A 150 18.54 2.50 2.87
N ASP A 151 18.84 3.76 3.19
CA ASP A 151 19.85 4.12 4.18
C ASP A 151 19.13 4.55 5.47
N PRO A 152 19.13 3.71 6.52
CA PRO A 152 18.38 4.01 7.74
C PRO A 152 18.94 5.14 8.60
N PHE A 153 20.12 5.70 8.27
CA PHE A 153 20.84 6.66 9.12
C PHE A 153 21.51 7.78 8.32
#